data_AF-A0A5E4TIL9-F1
#
_entry.id   AF-A0A5E4TIL9-F1
#
_cell.length_a   1.000
_cell.length_b   1.000
_cell.length_c   1.000
_cell.angle_alpha   90.00
_cell.angle_beta   90.00
_cell.angle_gamma   90.00
#
_symmetry.space_group_name_H-M   'P 1'
#
loop_
_entity.id
_entity.type
_entity.pdbx_description
1 polymer ?
#
loop_
_entity_poly.entity_id
_entity_poly.type
_entity_poly.pdbx_seq_one_letter_code
_entity_poly.pdbx_strand_id
1 'polypeptide(L)'
;MYRFNDTLIERTQDRSLFDPTAFRILRFNEAGFRLITRLKPSAFTSAQYLAAAGQVFPAQVEALAFLDRCTTHQVFLVEENPAAASQADR
;
A
#
# COMPACT_ATOMS: atom_id res chain seq x y z
N MET A 1 -5.62 -7.54 -6.58
CA MET A 1 -4.21 -7.10 -6.50
C MET A 1 -4.17 -5.77 -5.75
N TYR A 2 -3.00 -5.26 -5.40
CA TYR A 2 -2.84 -3.94 -4.80
C TYR A 2 -1.95 -3.08 -5.69
N ARG A 3 -2.19 -1.77 -5.71
CA ARG A 3 -1.26 -0.79 -6.27
C ARG A 3 -1.13 0.42 -5.38
N PHE A 4 -0.05 1.17 -5.54
CA PHE A 4 0.10 2.46 -4.88
C PHE A 4 -0.92 3.47 -5.42
N ASN A 5 -1.39 4.35 -4.55
CA ASN A 5 -2.27 5.43 -4.93
C ASN A 5 -1.46 6.63 -5.47
N ASP A 6 -1.45 6.77 -6.80
CA ASP A 6 -0.66 7.79 -7.50
C ASP A 6 -1.16 9.24 -7.26
N THR A 7 -2.31 9.42 -6.61
CA THR A 7 -2.77 10.77 -6.19
C THR A 7 -2.03 11.29 -4.96
N LEU A 8 -1.32 10.42 -4.22
CA LEU A 8 -0.56 10.79 -3.05
C LEU A 8 0.79 11.39 -3.43
N ILE A 9 1.10 12.53 -2.84
CA ILE A 9 2.35 13.25 -3.08
C ILE A 9 3.38 12.80 -2.05
N GLU A 10 4.47 12.20 -2.50
CA GLU A 10 5.53 11.72 -1.62
C GLU A 10 6.41 12.85 -1.10
N ARG A 11 6.64 12.87 0.22
CA ARG A 11 7.54 13.79 0.92
C ARG A 11 8.64 12.97 1.59
N THR A 12 9.74 12.77 0.87
CA THR A 12 10.84 11.91 1.29
C THR A 12 11.57 12.44 2.53
N GLN A 13 11.67 13.77 2.69
CA GLN A 13 12.41 14.41 3.79
C GLN A 13 11.86 14.09 5.18
N ASP A 14 10.54 13.92 5.31
CA ASP A 14 9.87 13.64 6.58
C ASP A 14 9.17 12.27 6.63
N ARG A 15 9.41 11.42 5.61
CA ARG A 15 8.85 10.07 5.46
C ARG A 15 7.32 10.10 5.49
N SER A 16 6.74 10.96 4.67
CA SER A 16 5.29 11.16 4.64
C SER A 16 4.70 11.15 3.24
N LEU A 17 3.39 10.95 3.18
CA LEU A 17 2.58 11.11 1.99
C LEU A 17 1.55 12.21 2.27
N PHE A 18 1.44 13.17 1.36
CA PHE A 18 0.39 14.17 1.39
C PHE A 18 -0.77 13.75 0.49
N ASP A 19 -1.97 13.74 1.06
CA ASP A 19 -3.23 13.47 0.39
C ASP A 19 -3.91 14.81 0.08
N PRO A 20 -3.86 15.29 -1.18
CA PRO A 20 -4.43 16.59 -1.55
C PRO A 20 -5.96 16.61 -1.52
N THR A 21 -6.60 15.44 -1.64
CA THR A 21 -8.06 15.31 -1.67
C THR A 21 -8.65 15.45 -0.27
N ALA A 22 -8.08 14.76 0.71
CA ALA A 22 -8.51 14.82 2.10
C ALA A 22 -7.75 15.88 2.93
N PHE A 23 -6.78 16.56 2.33
CA PHE A 23 -5.92 17.57 2.95
C PHE A 23 -5.26 17.07 4.25
N ARG A 24 -4.63 15.90 4.20
CA ARG A 24 -3.99 15.24 5.35
C ARG A 24 -2.58 14.75 5.05
N ILE A 25 -1.77 14.60 6.09
CA ILE A 25 -0.42 14.02 6.02
C ILE A 25 -0.44 12.65 6.68
N LEU A 26 -0.06 11.62 5.92
CA LEU A 26 0.17 10.26 6.41
C LEU A 26 1.65 10.11 6.72
N ARG A 27 2.00 9.99 8.00
CA ARG A 27 3.41 9.89 8.45
C ARG A 27 3.76 8.44 8.75
N PHE A 28 4.94 8.03 8.27
CA PHE A 28 5.44 6.68 8.46
C PHE A 28 6.71 6.69 9.31
N ASN A 29 6.96 5.58 10.01
CA ASN A 29 8.29 5.30 10.52
C ASN A 29 9.22 4.88 9.35
N GLU A 30 10.52 4.74 9.62
CA GLU A 30 11.50 4.37 8.58
C GLU A 30 11.15 3.06 7.87
N ALA A 31 10.83 2.05 8.66
CA ALA A 31 10.43 0.72 8.22
C ALA A 31 9.26 0.77 7.21
N GLY A 32 8.15 1.37 7.61
CA GLY A 32 6.94 1.49 6.79
C GLY A 32 7.18 2.34 5.54
N PHE A 33 7.95 3.43 5.65
CA PHE A 33 8.26 4.28 4.51
C PHE A 33 9.11 3.53 3.47
N ARG A 34 10.16 2.83 3.89
CA ARG A 34 10.99 2.01 2.98
C ARG A 34 10.16 0.93 2.27
N LEU A 35 9.23 0.29 2.98
CA LEU A 35 8.36 -0.71 2.38
C LEU A 35 7.45 -0.11 1.30
N ILE A 36 6.84 1.06 1.57
CA ILE A 36 6.01 1.77 0.60
C ILE A 36 6.83 2.15 -0.63
N THR A 37 8.01 2.77 -0.45
CA THR A 37 8.88 3.16 -1.56
C THR A 37 9.28 1.96 -2.43
N ARG A 38 9.49 0.78 -1.83
CA ARG A 38 9.79 -0.45 -2.55
C ARG A 38 8.61 -1.00 -3.36
N LEU A 39 7.39 -0.91 -2.82
CA LEU A 39 6.18 -1.45 -3.45
C LEU A 39 5.52 -0.48 -4.44
N LYS A 40 5.83 0.81 -4.34
CA LYS A 40 5.28 1.87 -5.19
C LYS A 40 5.44 1.64 -6.71
N PRO A 41 6.56 1.12 -7.25
CA PRO A 41 6.78 1.06 -8.70
C PRO A 41 5.86 0.10 -9.46
N SER A 42 5.23 -0.87 -8.80
CA SER A 42 4.41 -1.87 -9.49
C SER A 42 3.26 -2.39 -8.64
N ALA A 43 2.20 -2.88 -9.29
CA ALA A 43 1.17 -3.64 -8.61
C ALA A 43 1.76 -4.89 -7.93
N PHE A 44 1.16 -5.30 -6.82
CA PHE A 44 1.62 -6.44 -6.03
C PHE A 44 0.46 -7.27 -5.48
N THR A 45 0.74 -8.53 -5.16
CA THR A 45 -0.18 -9.45 -4.48
C THR A 45 0.08 -9.47 -2.97
N SER A 46 -0.84 -10.03 -2.18
CA SER A 46 -0.62 -10.24 -0.74
C SER A 46 0.65 -11.05 -0.45
N ALA A 47 0.98 -12.03 -1.31
CA ALA A 47 2.18 -12.85 -1.15
C ALA A 47 3.47 -12.03 -1.37
N GLN A 48 3.49 -11.20 -2.42
CA GLN A 48 4.62 -10.30 -2.70
C GLN A 48 4.77 -9.23 -1.60
N TYR A 49 3.65 -8.72 -1.09
CA TYR A 49 3.65 -7.83 0.06
C TYR A 49 4.30 -8.49 1.28
N LEU A 50 3.84 -9.69 1.67
CA LEU A 50 4.36 -10.40 2.84
C LEU A 50 5.86 -10.73 2.70
N ALA A 51 6.31 -11.09 1.50
CA ALA A 51 7.72 -11.33 1.22
C ALA A 51 8.58 -10.06 1.40
N ALA A 52 8.09 -8.89 0.96
CA ALA A 52 8.76 -7.62 1.16
C ALA A 52 8.69 -7.14 2.62
N ALA A 53 7.55 -7.33 3.27
CA ALA A 53 7.28 -6.91 4.63
C ALA A 53 8.04 -7.74 5.67
N GLY A 54 8.34 -9.02 5.40
CA GLY A 54 9.12 -9.87 6.30
C GLY A 54 10.56 -9.41 6.52
N GLN A 55 11.08 -8.50 5.69
CA GLN A 55 12.39 -7.87 5.91
C GLN A 55 12.33 -6.66 6.86
N VAL A 56 11.12 -6.23 7.22
CA VAL A 56 10.83 -4.96 7.88
C VAL A 56 10.07 -5.18 9.20
N PHE A 57 9.11 -6.09 9.20
CA PHE A 57 8.29 -6.43 10.34
C PHE A 57 8.76 -7.75 10.97
N PRO A 58 8.93 -7.81 12.30
CA PRO A 58 9.35 -9.03 13.00
C PRO A 58 8.28 -10.12 12.99
N ALA A 59 7.00 -9.74 12.90
CA ALA A 59 5.87 -10.65 12.90
C ALA A 59 4.92 -10.42 11.72
N GLN A 60 4.42 -11.51 11.13
CA GLN A 60 3.47 -11.45 10.01
C GLN A 60 2.18 -10.70 10.38
N VAL A 61 1.71 -10.80 11.62
CA VAL A 61 0.50 -10.09 12.08
C VAL A 61 0.66 -8.58 12.00
N GLU A 62 1.85 -8.05 12.31
CA GLU A 62 2.15 -6.62 12.22
C GLU A 62 2.20 -6.17 10.76
N ALA A 63 2.78 -6.99 9.88
CA ALA A 63 2.77 -6.74 8.44
C ALA A 63 1.34 -6.68 7.90
N LEU A 64 0.46 -7.60 8.30
CA LEU A 64 -0.95 -7.58 7.86
C LEU A 64 -1.69 -6.36 8.42
N ALA A 65 -1.48 -6.00 9.69
CA ALA A 65 -2.05 -4.80 10.29
C ALA A 65 -1.52 -3.50 9.64
N PHE A 66 -0.30 -3.50 9.10
CA PHE A 66 0.20 -2.38 8.31
C PHE A 66 -0.47 -2.31 6.94
N LEU A 67 -0.63 -3.45 6.25
CA LEU A 67 -1.34 -3.51 4.96
C LEU A 67 -2.77 -2.99 5.09
N ASP A 68 -3.49 -3.44 6.12
CA ASP A 68 -4.86 -3.04 6.40
C ASP A 68 -5.00 -1.52 6.68
N ARG A 69 -4.04 -0.94 7.40
CA ARG A 69 -3.98 0.51 7.58
C ARG A 69 -3.69 1.24 6.27
N CYS A 70 -2.77 0.73 5.46
CA CYS A 70 -2.46 1.31 4.16
C CYS A 70 -3.66 1.26 3.20
N THR A 71 -4.46 0.19 3.20
CA THR A 71 -5.69 0.12 2.39
C THR A 71 -6.77 1.05 2.93
N THR A 72 -6.99 1.07 4.26
CA THR A 72 -7.95 1.96 4.93
C THR A 72 -7.67 3.44 4.65
N HIS A 73 -6.40 3.83 4.68
CA HIS A 73 -5.97 5.20 4.38
C HIS A 73 -5.72 5.46 2.89
N GLN A 74 -6.08 4.52 2.00
CA GLN A 74 -5.94 4.64 0.56
C GLN A 74 -4.50 4.93 0.09
N VAL A 75 -3.51 4.44 0.84
CA VAL A 75 -2.10 4.36 0.40
C VAL A 75 -1.95 3.29 -0.67
N PHE A 76 -2.59 2.14 -0.44
CA PHE A 76 -2.73 1.08 -1.42
C PHE A 76 -4.18 0.95 -1.83
N LEU A 77 -4.43 0.86 -3.13
CA LEU A 77 -5.74 0.63 -3.71
C LEU A 77 -5.87 -0.85 -4.05
N VAL A 78 -7.02 -1.44 -3.73
CA VAL A 78 -7.36 -2.81 -4.13
C VAL A 78 -7.85 -2.76 -5.58
N GLU A 79 -7.13 -3.41 -6.47
CA GLU A 79 -7.60 -3.66 -7.82
C GLU A 79 -8.33 -5.00 -7.85
N GLU A 80 -9.63 -4.94 -8.16
CA GLU A 80 -10.37 -6.12 -8.55
C GLU A 80 -9.81 -6.63 -9.88
N ASN A 81 -9.54 -7.92 -9.95
CA ASN A 81 -9.06 -8.53 -11.17
C ASN A 81 -10.17 -8.41 -12.23
N PRO A 82 -9.97 -7.73 -13.37
CA PRO A 82 -11.01 -7.54 -14.38
C PRO A 82 -11.55 -8.87 -14.94
N ALA A 83 -10.86 -9.99 -14.73
CA ALA A 83 -11.34 -11.33 -15.07
C ALA A 83 -12.55 -11.82 -14.24
N ALA A 84 -12.83 -11.24 -13.07
CA ALA A 84 -13.96 -11.64 -12.22
C ALA A 84 -15.27 -10.91 -12.57
N ALA A 85 -15.19 -9.70 -13.15
CA ALA A 85 -16.37 -8.92 -13.52
C ALA A 85 -17.06 -9.41 -14.80
N SER A 86 -16.33 -10.12 -15.68
CA SER A 86 -16.85 -10.60 -16.97
C SER A 86 -17.55 -11.96 -16.94
N GLN A 87 -17.81 -12.54 -15.76
CA GLN A 87 -18.55 -13.80 -15.60
C GLN A 87 -19.94 -13.64 -14.97
N ALA A 88 -20.37 -12.42 -14.65
CA ALA A 88 -21.69 -12.17 -14.07
C ALA A 88 -22.79 -11.88 -15.11
N ASP A 89 -22.50 -11.99 -16.41
CA ASP A 89 -23.44 -11.65 -17.50
C ASP A 89 -23.45 -12.71 -18.62
N ARG A 90 -23.57 -13.99 -18.24
CA ARG A 90 -23.92 -15.10 -19.14
C ARG A 90 -24.88 -16.08 -18.48
#